data_AF-X1E8X0-F1
#
_entry.id   AF-X1E8X0-F1
#
_cell.length_a   1.000
_cell.length_b   1.000
_cell.length_c   1.000
_cell.angle_alpha   90.00
_cell.angle_beta   90.00
_cell.angle_gamma   90.00
#
_symmetry.space_group_name_H-M   'P 1'
#
loop_
_entity.id
_entity.type
_entity.pdbx_description
1 polymer ?
#
loop_
_entity_poly.entity_id
_entity_poly.type
_entity_poly.pdbx_seq_one_letter_code
_entity_poly.pdbx_strand_id
1 'polypeptide(L)'
;MQRVNGNAWNLIEVKSSTKVKKEHVPDVAVQLHVLQSAGLSVNLAGIMHINNQYVYDGRNFDLNSFLTFSDQTEEALSQQGVIPSQLATLKDMLGKNVPPDILPSPHCKRSL
;
A
#
# COMPACT_ATOMS: atom_id res chain seq x y z
N MET A 1 3.10 -2.30 -10.41
CA MET A 1 3.23 -1.02 -11.14
C MET A 1 2.86 -1.21 -12.60
N GLN A 2 2.32 -0.18 -13.24
CA GLN A 2 1.95 -0.15 -14.65
C GLN A 2 2.70 1.00 -15.34
N ARG A 3 3.33 0.76 -16.50
CA ARG A 3 3.92 1.84 -17.29
C ARG A 3 2.83 2.65 -17.98
N VAL A 4 2.97 3.96 -17.97
CA VAL A 4 2.15 4.90 -18.74
C VAL A 4 3.03 5.46 -19.86
N ASN A 5 2.41 5.89 -20.97
CA ASN A 5 3.12 6.54 -22.08
C ASN A 5 3.98 7.71 -21.54
N GLY A 6 5.20 7.89 -22.05
CA GLY A 6 6.07 9.00 -21.65
C GLY A 6 6.90 8.78 -20.37
N ASN A 7 7.36 7.54 -20.09
CA ASN A 7 8.25 7.20 -18.96
C ASN A 7 7.67 7.40 -17.54
N ALA A 8 6.35 7.49 -17.40
CA ALA A 8 5.69 7.56 -16.11
C ALA A 8 5.13 6.19 -15.66
N TRP A 9 4.81 6.08 -14.37
CA TRP A 9 4.28 4.86 -13.76
C TRP A 9 2.99 5.13 -12.98
N ASN A 10 2.07 4.17 -13.01
CA ASN A 10 1.03 4.05 -11.98
C ASN A 10 1.51 3.05 -10.92
N LEU A 11 1.55 3.50 -9.66
CA LEU A 11 1.74 2.66 -8.49
C LEU A 11 0.42 2.00 -8.12
N ILE A 12 0.42 0.66 -8.06
CA ILE A 12 -0.75 -0.15 -7.75
C ILE A 12 -0.36 -1.10 -6.62
N GLU A 13 -0.89 -0.86 -5.43
CA GLU A 13 -0.80 -1.73 -4.27
C GLU A 13 -1.99 -2.69 -4.28
N VAL A 14 -1.76 -4.00 -4.30
CA VAL A 14 -2.84 -4.99 -4.36
C VAL A 14 -3.17 -5.48 -2.95
N LYS A 15 -4.45 -5.40 -2.55
CA LYS A 15 -4.92 -5.92 -1.27
C LYS A 15 -5.98 -7.00 -1.49
N SER A 16 -5.84 -8.12 -0.76
CA SER A 16 -6.89 -9.15 -0.65
C SER A 16 -8.02 -8.69 0.29
N SER A 17 -8.64 -7.56 -0.06
CA SER A 17 -9.79 -6.98 0.62
C SER A 17 -10.86 -6.63 -0.41
N THR A 18 -12.05 -6.26 0.08
CA THR A 18 -13.17 -5.80 -0.75
C THR A 18 -13.37 -4.29 -0.72
N LYS A 19 -12.53 -3.58 0.04
CA LYS A 19 -12.54 -2.13 0.19
C LYS A 19 -11.17 -1.63 0.63
N VAL A 20 -10.92 -0.35 0.36
CA VAL A 20 -9.82 0.39 0.98
C VAL A 20 -10.09 0.54 2.47
N LYS A 21 -9.04 0.41 3.28
CA LYS A 21 -9.06 0.73 4.70
C LYS A 21 -7.98 1.78 4.98
N LYS A 22 -8.17 2.56 6.04
CA LYS A 22 -7.25 3.66 6.38
C LYS A 22 -5.82 3.17 6.58
N GLU A 23 -5.65 1.97 7.13
CA GLU A 23 -4.35 1.34 7.33
C GLU A 23 -3.62 0.96 6.04
N HIS A 24 -4.26 0.99 4.87
CA HIS A 24 -3.61 0.72 3.59
C HIS A 24 -2.89 1.95 3.00
N VAL A 25 -3.33 3.16 3.36
CA VAL A 25 -2.77 4.40 2.78
C VAL A 25 -1.27 4.57 3.11
N PRO A 26 -0.80 4.27 4.34
CA PRO A 26 0.63 4.31 4.65
C PRO A 26 1.49 3.42 3.74
N ASP A 27 0.97 2.27 3.30
CA ASP A 27 1.70 1.37 2.38
C ASP A 27 1.95 2.06 1.04
N VAL A 28 0.90 2.68 0.46
CA VAL A 28 1.00 3.43 -0.79
C VAL A 28 1.92 4.64 -0.63
N ALA A 29 1.82 5.34 0.50
CA ALA A 29 2.60 6.54 0.76
C ALA A 29 4.10 6.25 0.86
N VAL A 30 4.50 5.19 1.57
CA VAL A 30 5.92 4.80 1.67
C VAL A 30 6.46 4.26 0.36
N GLN A 31 5.65 3.50 -0.40
CA GLN A 31 6.03 3.04 -1.74
C GLN A 31 6.22 4.23 -2.70
N LEU A 32 5.31 5.21 -2.68
CA LEU A 32 5.41 6.43 -3.47
C LEU A 32 6.69 7.21 -3.14
N HIS A 33 6.99 7.36 -1.85
CA HIS A 33 8.21 8.00 -1.38
C HIS A 33 9.48 7.33 -1.96
N VAL A 34 9.54 6.00 -1.92
CA VAL A 34 10.67 5.22 -2.45
C VAL A 34 10.81 5.42 -3.96
N LEU A 35 9.72 5.36 -4.72
CA LEU A 35 9.75 5.53 -6.18
C LEU A 35 10.21 6.93 -6.59
N GLN A 36 9.66 7.96 -5.94
CA GLN A 36 10.05 9.35 -6.20
C GLN A 36 11.51 9.60 -5.83
N SER A 37 11.97 9.05 -4.69
CA SER A 37 13.37 9.12 -4.27
C SER A 37 14.33 8.39 -5.22
N ALA A 38 13.83 7.37 -5.94
CA ALA A 38 14.57 6.68 -7.00
C ALA A 38 14.52 7.42 -8.36
N GLY A 39 13.92 8.61 -8.44
CA GLY A 39 13.82 9.41 -9.65
C GLY A 39 12.74 8.95 -10.63
N LEU A 40 11.81 8.08 -10.20
CA LEU A 40 10.71 7.63 -11.05
C LEU A 40 9.54 8.61 -11.00
N SER A 41 9.04 8.98 -12.17
CA SER A 41 7.80 9.75 -12.30
C SER A 41 6.60 8.84 -12.05
N VAL A 42 5.76 9.20 -11.08
CA VAL A 42 4.52 8.48 -10.74
C VAL A 42 3.33 9.37 -11.07
N ASN A 43 2.43 8.87 -11.92
CA ASN A 43 1.23 9.55 -12.38
C ASN A 43 0.02 9.31 -11.46
N LEU A 44 -0.17 8.06 -11.03
CA LEU A 44 -1.21 7.66 -10.07
C LEU A 44 -0.61 6.72 -9.02
N ALA A 45 -1.14 6.77 -7.80
CA ALA A 45 -0.81 5.85 -6.72
C ALA A 45 -2.08 5.41 -6.00
N GLY A 46 -2.36 4.12 -6.00
CA GLY A 46 -3.63 3.63 -5.45
C GLY A 46 -3.66 2.15 -5.12
N ILE A 47 -4.84 1.70 -4.70
CA ILE A 47 -5.07 0.36 -4.20
C ILE A 47 -5.96 -0.39 -5.17
N MET A 48 -5.51 -1.56 -5.62
CA MET A 48 -6.35 -2.54 -6.30
C MET A 48 -6.94 -3.50 -5.27
N HIS A 49 -8.26 -3.69 -5.30
CA HIS A 49 -8.97 -4.60 -4.41
C HIS A 49 -10.10 -5.35 -5.15
N ILE A 50 -10.69 -6.35 -4.51
CA ILE A 50 -11.80 -7.11 -5.08
C ILE A 50 -13.05 -6.23 -5.11
N ASN A 51 -13.77 -6.24 -6.23
CA ASN A 51 -15.12 -5.68 -6.33
C ASN A 51 -16.11 -6.61 -5.63
N ASN A 52 -16.70 -6.17 -4.51
CA ASN A 52 -17.67 -7.00 -3.78
C ASN A 52 -19.06 -7.10 -4.45
N GLN A 53 -19.29 -6.39 -5.54
CA GLN A 53 -20.49 -6.50 -6.36
C GLN A 53 -20.31 -7.46 -7.55
N TYR A 54 -19.10 -8.01 -7.74
CA TYR A 54 -18.85 -8.94 -8.83
C TYR A 54 -19.58 -10.27 -8.59
N VAL A 55 -20.28 -10.76 -9.62
CA VAL A 55 -20.95 -12.06 -9.64
C VAL A 55 -20.39 -12.86 -10.81
N TYR A 56 -19.83 -14.04 -10.51
CA TYR A 56 -19.35 -14.96 -11.54
C TYR A 56 -20.53 -15.70 -12.18
N ASP A 57 -20.61 -15.70 -13.51
CA ASP A 57 -21.69 -16.33 -14.29
C ASP A 57 -21.52 -17.86 -14.45
N GLY A 58 -20.44 -18.43 -13.90
CA GLY A 58 -20.10 -19.84 -14.02
C GLY A 58 -19.40 -20.23 -15.33
N ARG A 59 -19.15 -19.28 -16.23
CA ARG A 59 -18.63 -19.54 -17.59
C ARG A 59 -17.41 -18.69 -17.92
N ASN A 60 -17.50 -17.38 -17.71
CA ASN A 60 -16.51 -16.40 -18.14
C ASN A 60 -16.06 -15.55 -16.96
N PHE A 61 -14.77 -15.61 -16.66
CA PHE A 61 -14.19 -14.81 -15.59
C PHE A 61 -13.72 -13.46 -16.14
N ASP A 62 -14.50 -12.42 -15.90
CA ASP A 62 -14.17 -11.04 -16.28
C ASP A 62 -13.31 -10.36 -15.22
N LEU A 63 -11.99 -10.38 -15.44
CA LEU A 63 -11.01 -9.72 -14.59
C LEU A 63 -11.24 -8.21 -14.45
N ASN A 64 -11.75 -7.55 -15.47
CA ASN A 64 -11.95 -6.10 -15.45
C ASN A 64 -13.09 -5.70 -14.51
N SER A 65 -14.11 -6.56 -14.38
CA SER A 65 -15.21 -6.36 -13.44
C SER A 65 -14.92 -6.91 -12.04
N PHE A 66 -13.99 -7.87 -11.92
CA PHE A 66 -13.61 -8.49 -10.65
C PHE A 66 -12.73 -7.58 -9.77
N LEU A 67 -11.86 -6.77 -10.38
CA LEU A 67 -10.93 -5.90 -9.67
C LEU A 67 -11.35 -4.43 -9.78
N THR A 68 -11.25 -3.71 -8.67
CA THR A 68 -11.48 -2.26 -8.59
C THR A 68 -10.20 -1.56 -8.16
N PHE A 69 -9.82 -0.53 -8.93
CA PHE A 69 -8.76 0.39 -8.54
C PHE A 69 -9.37 1.59 -7.82
N SER A 70 -8.92 1.85 -6.60
CA SER A 70 -9.19 3.07 -5.85
C SER A 70 -7.97 3.96 -5.91
N ASP A 71 -8.10 5.12 -6.56
CA ASP A 71 -7.06 6.16 -6.56
C ASP A 71 -6.88 6.68 -5.13
N GLN A 72 -5.64 6.73 -4.65
CA GLN A 72 -5.27 7.23 -3.34
C GLN A 72 -4.10 8.22 -3.45
N THR A 73 -3.95 8.86 -4.62
CA THR A 73 -2.79 9.69 -4.93
C THR A 73 -2.72 10.87 -3.98
N GLU A 74 -3.84 11.58 -3.76
CA GLU A 74 -3.90 12.73 -2.86
C GLU A 74 -3.64 12.33 -1.41
N GLU A 75 -4.24 11.23 -0.94
CA GLU A 75 -4.05 10.74 0.42
C GLU A 75 -2.60 10.29 0.65
N ALA A 76 -1.99 9.60 -0.31
CA ALA A 76 -0.59 9.18 -0.24
C ALA A 76 0.38 10.39 -0.27
N LEU A 77 0.06 11.43 -1.07
CA LEU A 77 0.81 12.68 -1.10
C LEU A 77 0.71 13.44 0.21
N SER A 78 -0.47 13.46 0.85
CA SER A 78 -0.69 14.15 2.13
C SER A 78 0.19 13.59 3.27
N GLN A 79 0.65 12.34 3.16
CA GLN A 79 1.52 11.70 4.15
C GLN A 79 3.03 11.91 3.90
N GLN A 80 3.44 12.47 2.76
CA GLN A 80 4.86 12.58 2.42
C GLN A 80 5.66 13.42 3.43
N GLY A 81 5.02 14.39 4.09
CA GLY A 81 5.66 15.23 5.10
C GLY A 81 6.09 14.46 6.36
N VAL A 82 5.43 13.35 6.71
CA VAL A 82 5.73 12.59 7.94
C VAL A 82 6.61 11.37 7.71
N ILE A 83 6.74 10.90 6.47
CA ILE A 83 7.50 9.69 6.15
C ILE A 83 8.98 9.79 6.56
N PRO A 84 9.72 10.89 6.31
CA PRO A 84 11.13 10.96 6.66
C PRO A 84 11.40 10.77 8.16
N SER A 85 10.57 11.37 9.03
CA SER A 85 10.74 11.25 10.48
C SER A 85 10.36 9.85 11.00
N GLN A 86 9.33 9.24 10.42
CA GLN A 86 8.97 7.85 10.70
C GLN A 86 10.08 6.89 10.26
N LEU A 87 10.64 7.05 9.07
CA LEU A 87 11.76 6.24 8.58
C LEU A 87 13.01 6.41 9.46
N ALA A 88 13.31 7.63 9.91
CA ALA A 88 14.42 7.87 10.84
C ALA A 88 14.22 7.10 12.15
N THR A 89 13.00 7.13 12.71
CA THR A 89 12.65 6.41 13.95
C THR A 89 12.78 4.90 13.77
N LEU A 90 12.28 4.36 12.65
CA LEU A 90 12.38 2.92 12.35
C LEU A 90 13.84 2.47 12.16
N LYS A 91 14.66 3.29 11.49
CA LYS A 91 16.09 3.01 11.31
C LYS A 91 16.85 3.04 12.64
N ASP A 92 16.57 4.00 13.52
CA ASP A 92 17.14 4.05 14.87
C ASP A 92 16.80 2.78 15.67
N MET A 93 15.53 2.37 15.63
CA MET A 93 15.09 1.14 16.30
C MET A 93 15.83 -0.10 15.76
N LEU A 94 15.96 -0.24 14.43
CA LEU A 94 16.68 -1.35 13.81
C LEU A 94 18.19 -1.36 14.11
N GLY A 95 18.77 -0.21 14.44
CA GLY A 95 20.18 -0.08 14.78
C GLY A 95 20.54 -0.52 16.20
N LYS A 96 19.55 -0.85 17.05
CA LYS A 96 19.78 -1.25 18.44
C LYS A 96 20.22 -2.71 18.52
N ASN A 97 21.20 -2.98 19.39
CA ASN A 97 21.68 -4.34 19.65
C ASN A 97 20.69 -5.19 20.47
N VAL A 98 19.67 -4.56 21.05
CA VAL A 98 18.64 -5.22 21.86
C VAL A 98 17.29 -4.91 21.21
N PRO A 99 16.45 -5.92 20.93
CA PRO A 99 15.12 -5.69 20.39
C PRO A 99 14.27 -4.87 21.37
N PRO A 100 13.34 -4.03 20.86
CA PRO A 100 12.43 -3.29 21.73
C PRO A 100 11.53 -4.26 22.51
N ASP A 101 11.24 -3.92 23.76
CA ASP A 101 10.31 -4.67 24.59
C ASP A 101 8.87 -4.39 24.13
N ILE A 102 8.30 -5.32 23.38
CA ILE A 102 6.96 -5.21 22.79
C ILE A 102 6.13 -6.45 23.14
N LEU A 103 4.87 -6.22 23.53
CA LEU A 103 3.92 -7.32 23.72
C LEU A 103 3.34 -7.77 22.37
N PRO A 104 3.02 -9.07 22.22
CA PRO A 104 2.26 -9.55 21.09
C PRO A 104 0.92 -8.82 20.94
N SER A 105 0.44 -8.71 19.69
CA SER A 105 -0.89 -8.15 19.40
C SER A 105 -2.00 -8.88 20.17
N PRO A 106 -3.11 -8.21 20.55
CA PRO A 106 -4.29 -8.87 21.14
C PRO A 106 -4.87 -10.01 20.29
N HIS A 107 -4.53 -10.05 19.00
CA HIS A 107 -4.91 -11.13 18.09
C HIS A 107 -4.05 -12.40 18.23
N CYS A 108 -2.89 -12.32 18.90
CA CYS A 108 -2.04 -13.46 19.26
C CYS A 108 -2.56 -14.10 20.55
N LYS A 109 -3.59 -14.93 20.44
CA LYS A 109 -4.25 -15.58 21.60
C LYS A 109 -3.53 -16.81 22.16
N ARG A 110 -2.43 -17.23 21.54
CA ARG A 110 -1.58 -18.33 22.03
C ARG A 110 -0.25 -17.73 22.48
N SER A 111 -0.16 -17.45 23.77
CA SER A 111 1.11 -17.42 24.48
C SER A 111 1.60 -18.87 24.62
N LEU A 112 2.91 -19.08 24.38
CA LEU A 112 3.61 -20.33 24.70
C LEU A 112 3.51 -20.64 26.19
#